data_AF-A0A4T0DM23-F1
#
_entry.id   AF-A0A4T0DM23-F1
#
_cell.length_a   1.000
_cell.length_b   1.000
_cell.length_c   1.000
_cell.angle_alpha   90.00
_cell.angle_beta   90.00
_cell.angle_gamma   90.00
#
_symmetry.space_group_name_H-M   'P 1'
#
loop_
_entity.id
_entity.type
_entity.pdbx_description
1 polymer ?
#
loop_
_entity_poly.entity_id
_entity_poly.type
_entity_poly.pdbx_seq_one_letter_code
_entity_poly.pdbx_strand_id
1 'polypeptide(L)'
;MGVKNLAFCLLDLHEVPPDLEETYAQKTDSQLSLHLSDWKRLDVSERLVAKHGSVLANPSPVIEDQAREIKDVSSSGDQINLYAPSSLSKIAFGLASEFLQYKPDYILIERQRFRSGGAPAIQEWTVRVNMLESMLWASLETMRHGYSQGVIAQGQKFPDLLEMSPRRVGMFWLAREDFFPTPADVATSLTSPKEVVQTTESELKKRSFEKKDKIALARHWLSLSMTTDDLTVDANLGPMVASFCSPKSRASRRKNKDDEHEEVDGADTSALSGKLDDLADCLVQAVTFALWEQNRTRVRDHVASQA
;
A
#
# COMPACT_ATOMS: atom_id res chain seq x y z
N MET A 1 2.63 5.83 -3.58
CA MET A 1 3.38 6.35 -2.41
C MET A 1 3.15 7.85 -2.25
N GLY A 2 3.13 8.41 -1.03
CA GLY A 2 3.06 9.86 -0.84
C GLY A 2 3.39 10.30 0.60
N VAL A 3 3.71 11.58 0.81
CA VAL A 3 4.18 12.05 2.14
C VAL A 3 3.02 12.20 3.14
N LYS A 4 1.86 12.72 2.73
CA LYS A 4 0.70 12.90 3.63
C LYS A 4 -0.36 11.79 3.48
N ASN A 5 -0.01 10.78 2.70
CA ASN A 5 -0.94 9.78 2.19
C ASN A 5 -0.21 8.49 1.86
N LEU A 6 0.84 8.16 2.61
CA LEU A 6 1.46 6.86 2.50
C LEU A 6 0.41 5.83 2.91
N ALA A 7 0.15 4.83 2.07
CA ALA A 7 -0.74 3.74 2.40
C ALA A 7 -0.01 2.43 2.17
N PHE A 8 -0.24 1.47 3.05
CA PHE A 8 0.30 0.13 2.93
C PHE A 8 -0.73 -0.90 3.39
N CYS A 9 -0.54 -2.13 2.95
CA CYS A 9 -1.23 -3.30 3.47
C CYS A 9 -0.22 -4.42 3.70
N LEU A 10 -0.51 -5.28 4.66
CA LEU A 10 0.14 -6.57 4.83
C LEU A 10 -0.83 -7.65 4.35
N LEU A 11 -0.42 -8.40 3.33
CA LEU A 11 -1.25 -9.41 2.69
C LEU A 11 -0.47 -10.73 2.67
N ASP A 12 -0.98 -11.71 3.38
CA ASP A 12 -0.41 -13.05 3.44
C ASP A 12 -1.02 -13.94 2.35
N LEU A 13 -0.17 -14.80 1.79
CA LEU A 13 -0.53 -15.75 0.75
C LEU A 13 -0.56 -17.16 1.34
N HIS A 14 -1.75 -17.74 1.46
CA HIS A 14 -1.91 -19.11 1.94
C HIS A 14 -2.24 -20.05 0.77
N GLU A 15 -1.42 -21.09 0.61
CA GLU A 15 -1.81 -22.24 -0.19
C GLU A 15 -2.84 -23.04 0.63
N VAL A 16 -4.07 -23.13 0.12
CA VAL A 16 -5.05 -24.04 0.71
C VAL A 16 -4.60 -25.47 0.39
N PRO A 17 -4.35 -26.32 1.40
CA PRO A 17 -4.05 -27.73 1.16
C PRO A 17 -5.21 -28.34 0.37
N PRO A 18 -4.94 -29.18 -0.64
CA PRO A 18 -6.02 -29.89 -1.33
C PRO A 18 -6.83 -30.67 -0.29
N ASP A 19 -8.14 -30.47 -0.30
CA ASP A 19 -9.03 -31.11 0.66
C ASP A 19 -8.85 -32.63 0.58
N LEU A 20 -8.70 -33.29 1.73
CA LEU A 20 -8.36 -34.73 1.80
C LEU A 20 -9.46 -35.66 1.26
N GLU A 21 -10.59 -35.11 0.82
CA GLU A 21 -11.76 -35.85 0.33
C GLU A 21 -12.03 -35.71 -1.18
N GLU A 22 -11.24 -34.93 -1.95
CA GLU A 22 -11.43 -34.87 -3.40
C GLU A 22 -10.71 -36.03 -4.12
N THR A 23 -11.54 -37.00 -4.51
CA THR A 23 -11.18 -38.25 -5.14
C THR A 23 -10.51 -38.01 -6.49
N TYR A 24 -9.19 -38.23 -6.60
CA TYR A 24 -8.34 -38.62 -7.76
C TYR A 24 -8.69 -38.26 -9.23
N ALA A 25 -9.65 -37.39 -9.54
CA ALA A 25 -10.11 -37.12 -10.89
C ALA A 25 -9.99 -35.66 -11.33
N GLN A 26 -9.76 -34.72 -10.42
CA GLN A 26 -9.50 -33.32 -10.75
C GLN A 26 -8.51 -32.75 -9.74
N LYS A 27 -7.21 -32.80 -10.08
CA LYS A 27 -6.18 -32.02 -9.38
C LYS A 27 -6.31 -30.56 -9.83
N THR A 28 -7.49 -29.98 -9.63
CA THR A 28 -7.83 -28.63 -10.09
C THR A 28 -7.33 -27.64 -9.05
N ASP A 29 -6.35 -26.84 -9.49
CA ASP A 29 -5.93 -25.56 -8.92
C ASP A 29 -5.91 -25.44 -7.39
N SER A 30 -4.70 -25.41 -6.81
CA SER A 30 -4.51 -24.92 -5.45
C SER A 30 -5.18 -23.54 -5.32
N GLN A 31 -6.28 -23.49 -4.57
CA GLN A 31 -7.05 -22.29 -4.33
C GLN A 31 -6.18 -21.32 -3.53
N LEU A 32 -6.06 -20.09 -4.03
CA LEU A 32 -5.33 -19.02 -3.37
C LEU A 32 -6.21 -18.45 -2.26
N SER A 33 -5.80 -18.57 -1.01
CA SER A 33 -6.42 -17.81 0.08
C SER A 33 -5.51 -16.64 0.44
N LEU A 34 -6.10 -15.45 0.45
CA LEU A 34 -5.44 -14.21 0.82
C LEU A 34 -5.86 -13.82 2.24
N HIS A 35 -4.93 -13.30 3.03
CA HIS A 35 -5.25 -12.81 4.37
C HIS A 35 -4.72 -11.39 4.59
N LEU A 36 -5.61 -10.44 4.86
CA LEU A 36 -5.28 -9.04 5.12
C LEU A 36 -5.16 -8.81 6.63
N SER A 37 -3.92 -8.71 7.12
CA SER A 37 -3.60 -8.60 8.55
C SER A 37 -3.27 -7.16 8.99
N ASP A 38 -2.87 -6.30 8.06
CA ASP A 38 -2.73 -4.87 8.32
C ASP A 38 -3.11 -4.04 7.09
N TRP A 39 -3.72 -2.89 7.31
CA TRP A 39 -4.13 -1.99 6.24
C TRP A 39 -4.29 -0.59 6.79
N LYS A 40 -3.40 0.33 6.42
CA LYS A 40 -3.31 1.64 7.06
C LYS A 40 -2.88 2.72 6.10
N ARG A 41 -3.37 3.93 6.38
CA ARG A 41 -2.88 5.19 5.82
C ARG A 41 -2.10 5.93 6.90
N LEU A 42 -0.94 6.44 6.53
CA LEU A 42 -0.02 7.17 7.38
C LEU A 42 0.17 8.58 6.80
N ASP A 43 -0.01 9.60 7.65
CA ASP A 43 0.56 10.91 7.41
C ASP A 43 1.99 10.92 7.97
N VAL A 44 2.96 10.89 7.06
CA VAL A 44 4.38 10.81 7.41
C VAL A 44 4.83 12.06 8.18
N SER A 45 4.11 13.18 8.06
CA SER A 45 4.43 14.41 8.78
C SER A 45 4.21 14.32 10.29
N GLU A 46 3.26 13.50 10.73
CA GLU A 46 2.97 13.28 12.16
C GLU A 46 4.12 12.56 12.88
N ARG A 47 4.94 11.79 12.13
CA ARG A 47 6.08 11.04 12.67
C ARG A 47 7.21 11.95 13.20
N LEU A 48 7.31 13.19 12.71
CA LEU A 48 8.27 14.17 13.24
C LEU A 48 7.76 14.80 14.55
N VAL A 49 6.47 15.09 14.63
CA VAL A 49 5.84 15.74 15.79
C VAL A 49 5.87 14.81 17.01
N ALA A 50 5.56 13.52 16.83
CA ALA A 50 5.55 12.54 17.91
C ALA A 50 6.93 12.36 18.60
N LYS A 51 8.05 12.54 17.87
CA LYS A 51 9.40 12.45 18.43
C LYS A 51 9.83 13.74 19.14
N HIS A 52 9.45 14.91 18.64
CA HIS A 52 9.82 16.18 19.29
C HIS A 52 9.03 16.44 20.59
N GLY A 53 7.79 15.96 20.69
CA GLY A 53 7.02 16.01 21.95
C GLY A 53 7.60 15.15 23.08
N SER A 54 8.36 14.10 22.74
CA SER A 54 8.97 13.19 23.73
C SER A 54 10.30 13.70 24.31
N VAL A 55 10.94 14.71 23.71
CA VAL A 55 12.25 15.21 24.18
C VAL A 55 12.11 16.21 25.34
N LEU A 56 10.91 16.75 25.60
CA LEU A 56 10.66 17.64 26.75
C LEU A 56 10.48 16.92 28.09
N ALA A 57 10.59 15.58 28.15
CA ALA A 57 10.29 14.80 29.35
C ALA A 57 11.49 14.15 30.05
N ASN A 58 12.74 14.35 29.61
CA ASN A 58 13.91 13.79 30.31
C ASN A 58 15.16 14.68 30.17
N PRO A 59 15.57 15.42 31.21
CA PRO A 59 16.92 15.94 31.27
C PRO A 59 17.83 14.85 31.86
N SER A 60 18.64 14.20 31.02
CA SER A 60 19.86 13.55 31.52
C SER A 60 21.04 14.51 31.38
N PRO A 61 21.91 14.61 32.41
CA PRO A 61 22.98 15.58 32.46
C PRO A 61 24.23 15.09 31.71
N VAL A 62 25.20 15.99 31.55
CA VAL A 62 26.57 15.79 31.01
C VAL A 62 26.61 15.91 29.48
N ILE A 63 27.06 17.01 28.87
CA ILE A 63 28.42 17.58 28.93
C ILE A 63 28.34 19.12 28.86
N GLU A 64 28.85 19.78 29.91
CA GLU A 64 29.28 21.19 29.89
C GLU A 64 30.58 21.26 29.10
N ASP A 65 30.56 21.85 27.90
CA ASP A 65 31.54 22.88 27.53
C ASP A 65 31.16 23.51 26.18
N GLN A 66 31.52 24.78 25.98
CA GLN A 66 31.20 25.65 24.84
C GLN A 66 29.88 26.43 24.91
N ALA A 67 29.63 27.04 26.08
CA ALA A 67 28.86 28.27 26.14
C ALA A 67 29.77 29.46 25.77
N ARG A 68 29.66 29.97 24.54
CA ARG A 68 29.86 31.39 24.17
C ARG A 68 29.66 31.58 22.66
N GLU A 69 28.47 32.10 22.35
CA GLU A 69 28.03 32.83 21.13
C GLU A 69 26.71 32.32 20.56
N ILE A 70 25.65 32.32 21.38
CA ILE A 70 24.28 32.47 20.90
C ILE A 70 23.58 33.45 21.84
N LYS A 71 23.87 34.74 21.63
CA LYS A 71 22.99 35.82 22.04
C LYS A 71 22.69 36.61 20.79
N ASP A 72 21.77 36.09 19.98
CA ASP A 72 20.84 36.97 19.30
C ASP A 72 19.61 36.24 18.76
N VAL A 73 18.47 36.80 19.17
CA VAL A 73 17.17 36.78 18.51
C VAL A 73 16.37 35.46 18.50
N SER A 74 15.70 35.28 19.62
CA SER A 74 14.33 34.78 19.69
C SER A 74 13.38 35.57 18.77
N SER A 75 13.20 35.16 17.51
CA SER A 75 11.99 35.47 16.69
C SER A 75 11.84 34.65 15.39
N SER A 76 11.98 33.32 15.44
CA SER A 76 11.50 32.46 14.35
C SER A 76 11.12 31.10 14.91
N GLY A 77 9.84 30.80 14.90
CA GLY A 77 9.37 29.43 15.16
C GLY A 77 9.91 28.55 14.05
N ASP A 78 10.93 27.74 14.37
CA ASP A 78 11.47 26.70 13.50
C ASP A 78 10.38 25.65 13.26
N GLN A 79 9.50 25.90 12.29
CA GLN A 79 8.72 24.84 11.68
C GLN A 79 9.71 23.88 11.05
N ILE A 80 9.86 22.70 11.67
CA ILE A 80 10.67 21.60 11.13
C ILE A 80 10.29 21.42 9.67
N ASN A 81 11.24 21.68 8.76
CA ASN A 81 11.00 21.48 7.35
C ASN A 81 10.91 19.96 7.09
N LEU A 82 9.68 19.46 6.99
CA LEU A 82 9.36 18.06 6.69
C LEU A 82 10.10 17.54 5.45
N TYR A 83 10.24 18.39 4.43
CA TYR A 83 10.81 18.03 3.15
C TYR A 83 12.32 18.28 3.07
N ALA A 84 12.97 18.64 4.18
CA ALA A 84 14.42 18.67 4.22
C ALA A 84 14.98 17.23 4.12
N PRO A 85 16.09 17.01 3.43
CA PRO A 85 16.70 15.67 3.34
C PRO A 85 17.01 15.05 4.70
N SER A 86 17.40 15.85 5.69
CA SER A 86 17.66 15.43 7.07
C SER A 86 16.41 14.94 7.82
N SER A 87 15.24 15.47 7.46
CA SER A 87 13.95 15.05 8.01
C SER A 87 13.48 13.76 7.33
N LEU A 88 13.38 13.76 5.99
CA LEU A 88 12.89 12.60 5.25
C LEU A 88 13.79 11.37 5.40
N SER A 89 15.11 11.52 5.54
CA SER A 89 16.00 10.37 5.70
C SER A 89 15.74 9.62 7.00
N LYS A 90 15.55 10.34 8.11
CA LYS A 90 15.18 9.75 9.41
C LYS A 90 13.83 9.06 9.35
N ILE A 91 12.88 9.65 8.63
CA ILE A 91 11.56 9.06 8.48
C ILE A 91 11.61 7.81 7.60
N ALA A 92 12.30 7.86 6.46
CA ALA A 92 12.48 6.72 5.57
C ALA A 92 13.15 5.54 6.29
N PHE A 93 14.20 5.81 7.07
CA PHE A 93 14.84 4.79 7.91
C PHE A 93 13.89 4.21 8.97
N GLY A 94 13.07 5.07 9.60
CA GLY A 94 12.06 4.65 10.56
C GLY A 94 10.99 3.75 9.93
N LEU A 95 10.47 4.12 8.76
CA LEU A 95 9.52 3.33 7.99
C LEU A 95 10.14 1.99 7.54
N ALA A 96 11.37 2.00 7.04
CA ALA A 96 12.08 0.77 6.68
C ALA A 96 12.19 -0.19 7.89
N SER A 97 12.58 0.36 9.04
CA SER A 97 12.67 -0.41 10.29
C SER A 97 11.32 -0.94 10.77
N GLU A 98 10.25 -0.15 10.62
CA GLU A 98 8.87 -0.55 10.94
C GLU A 98 8.38 -1.66 10.00
N PHE A 99 8.56 -1.51 8.69
CA PHE A 99 8.14 -2.51 7.71
C PHE A 99 8.86 -3.85 7.87
N LEU A 100 10.14 -3.84 8.26
CA LEU A 100 10.88 -5.08 8.53
C LEU A 100 10.41 -5.80 9.80
N GLN A 101 9.74 -5.13 10.75
CA GLN A 101 9.20 -5.79 11.96
C GLN A 101 8.05 -6.75 11.62
N TYR A 102 7.36 -6.53 10.51
CA TYR A 102 6.34 -7.46 10.00
C TYR A 102 6.94 -8.74 9.41
N LYS A 103 8.28 -8.83 9.29
CA LYS A 103 9.00 -9.98 8.72
C LYS A 103 8.45 -10.43 7.35
N PRO A 104 8.29 -9.50 6.39
CA PRO A 104 7.73 -9.86 5.10
C PRO A 104 8.71 -10.73 4.29
N ASP A 105 8.18 -11.53 3.37
CA ASP A 105 8.98 -12.17 2.31
C ASP A 105 9.29 -11.18 1.17
N TYR A 106 8.34 -10.29 0.88
CA TYR A 106 8.42 -9.29 -0.19
C TYR A 106 8.03 -7.91 0.32
N ILE A 107 8.76 -6.88 -0.11
CA ILE A 107 8.34 -5.49 0.05
C ILE A 107 8.08 -4.90 -1.34
N LEU A 108 6.81 -4.60 -1.59
CA LEU A 108 6.34 -4.05 -2.86
C LEU A 108 6.28 -2.52 -2.79
N ILE A 109 7.11 -1.83 -3.55
CA ILE A 109 7.18 -0.37 -3.57
C ILE A 109 6.61 0.15 -4.88
N GLU A 110 5.51 0.91 -4.81
CA GLU A 110 4.97 1.58 -5.99
C GLU A 110 5.95 2.64 -6.50
N ARG A 111 6.35 2.56 -7.77
CA ARG A 111 7.19 3.58 -8.40
C ARG A 111 6.43 4.89 -8.61
N GLN A 112 6.97 5.98 -8.08
CA GLN A 112 6.47 7.32 -8.37
C GLN A 112 6.70 7.67 -9.86
N ARG A 113 5.65 8.17 -10.52
CA ARG A 113 5.73 8.60 -11.92
C ARG A 113 6.20 10.04 -12.00
N PHE A 114 7.11 10.34 -12.91
CA PHE A 114 7.39 11.72 -13.29
C PHE A 114 6.17 12.34 -13.96
N ARG A 115 5.70 13.47 -13.45
CA ARG A 115 4.59 14.23 -14.03
C ARG A 115 5.03 15.67 -14.14
N SER A 116 5.07 16.20 -15.37
CA SER A 116 5.34 17.62 -15.59
C SER A 116 4.06 18.45 -15.52
N GLY A 117 2.94 17.94 -16.04
CA GLY A 117 1.58 18.52 -15.92
C GLY A 117 1.42 20.02 -16.24
N GLY A 118 2.48 20.69 -16.70
CA GLY A 118 2.59 22.15 -16.84
C GLY A 118 2.71 22.96 -15.54
N ALA A 119 2.35 22.39 -14.38
CA ALA A 119 2.23 23.15 -13.12
C ALA A 119 3.41 22.90 -12.15
N PRO A 120 4.08 23.96 -11.64
CA PRO A 120 5.19 23.83 -10.70
C PRO A 120 4.89 23.00 -9.45
N ALA A 121 3.66 23.09 -8.92
CA ALA A 121 3.23 22.33 -7.75
C ALA A 121 3.26 20.80 -7.98
N ILE A 122 3.02 20.34 -9.21
CA ILE A 122 3.08 18.90 -9.55
C ILE A 122 4.52 18.42 -9.54
N GLN A 123 5.44 19.24 -10.06
CA GLN A 123 6.87 18.96 -10.05
C GLN A 123 7.40 18.91 -8.61
N GLU A 124 7.07 19.91 -7.78
CA GLU A 124 7.47 19.98 -6.37
C GLU A 124 6.99 18.75 -5.58
N TRP A 125 5.72 18.36 -5.75
CA TRP A 125 5.18 17.15 -5.13
C TRP A 125 5.89 15.88 -5.62
N THR A 126 6.14 15.77 -6.93
CA THR A 126 6.86 14.64 -7.52
C THR A 126 8.27 14.52 -6.94
N VAL A 127 9.00 15.63 -6.80
CA VAL A 127 10.35 15.64 -6.20
C VAL A 127 10.30 15.20 -4.74
N ARG A 128 9.35 15.69 -3.96
CA ARG A 128 9.19 15.32 -2.54
C ARG A 128 8.92 13.83 -2.35
N VAL A 129 8.02 13.25 -3.15
CA VAL A 129 7.71 11.83 -3.08
C VAL A 129 8.89 10.99 -3.59
N ASN A 130 9.52 11.36 -4.71
CA ASN A 130 10.71 10.69 -5.22
C ASN A 130 11.86 10.68 -4.21
N MET A 131 12.04 11.77 -3.46
CA MET A 131 13.06 11.86 -2.41
C MET A 131 12.78 10.86 -1.28
N LEU A 132 11.53 10.78 -0.80
CA LEU A 132 11.13 9.78 0.19
C LEU A 132 11.32 8.35 -0.34
N GLU A 133 10.87 8.07 -1.56
CA GLU A 133 11.04 6.78 -2.23
C GLU A 133 12.52 6.38 -2.31
N SER A 134 13.38 7.29 -2.79
CA SER A 134 14.82 7.05 -2.93
C SER A 134 15.49 6.77 -1.58
N MET A 135 15.11 7.51 -0.53
CA MET A 135 15.63 7.30 0.81
C MET A 135 15.14 5.99 1.43
N LEU A 136 13.91 5.56 1.13
CA LEU A 136 13.37 4.28 1.57
C LEU A 136 14.13 3.12 0.91
N TRP A 137 14.33 3.17 -0.40
CA TRP A 137 15.15 2.20 -1.13
C TRP A 137 16.58 2.14 -0.58
N ALA A 138 17.23 3.28 -0.40
CA ALA A 138 18.59 3.33 0.14
C ALA A 138 18.67 2.77 1.57
N SER A 139 17.68 3.05 2.41
CA SER A 139 17.62 2.53 3.79
C SER A 139 17.48 1.01 3.80
N LEU A 140 16.54 0.46 3.03
CA LEU A 140 16.32 -0.98 2.93
C LEU A 140 17.54 -1.71 2.34
N GLU A 141 18.16 -1.15 1.30
CA GLU A 141 19.36 -1.72 0.68
C GLU A 141 20.56 -1.73 1.64
N THR A 142 20.74 -0.63 2.40
CA THR A 142 21.77 -0.57 3.45
C THR A 142 21.53 -1.62 4.53
N MET A 143 20.28 -1.79 4.97
CA MET A 143 19.90 -2.82 5.93
C MET A 143 20.14 -4.24 5.38
N ARG A 144 19.85 -4.49 4.10
CA ARG A 144 20.12 -5.77 3.41
C ARG A 144 21.61 -6.11 3.41
N HIS A 145 22.46 -5.13 3.14
CA HIS A 145 23.91 -5.29 3.20
C HIS A 145 24.40 -5.62 4.62
N GLY A 146 23.90 -4.89 5.63
CA GLY A 146 24.20 -5.18 7.05
C GLY A 146 23.71 -6.56 7.50
N TYR A 147 22.56 -7.00 6.96
CA TYR A 147 22.01 -8.34 7.17
C TYR A 147 22.93 -9.43 6.60
N SER A 148 23.37 -9.25 5.35
CA SER A 148 24.23 -10.19 4.63
C SER A 148 25.62 -10.34 5.27
N GLN A 149 26.10 -9.31 5.95
CA GLN A 149 27.40 -9.30 6.63
C GLN A 149 27.35 -9.84 8.07
N GLY A 150 26.21 -10.39 8.52
CA GLY A 150 26.10 -11.07 9.82
C GLY A 150 25.94 -10.17 11.04
N VAL A 151 25.87 -8.84 10.86
CA VAL A 151 25.68 -7.88 11.97
C VAL A 151 24.24 -7.92 12.52
N ILE A 152 23.27 -8.40 11.73
CA ILE A 152 21.84 -8.48 12.08
C ILE A 152 21.22 -9.85 11.68
N ALA A 153 22.03 -10.86 11.37
CA ALA A 153 21.52 -12.14 10.83
C ALA A 153 20.87 -13.01 11.93
N GLN A 154 19.61 -12.74 12.27
CA GLN A 154 18.76 -13.56 13.14
C GLN A 154 18.19 -14.79 12.39
N GLY A 155 18.96 -15.41 11.49
CA GLY A 155 18.59 -16.66 10.80
C GLY A 155 17.42 -16.57 9.80
N GLN A 156 16.82 -15.39 9.57
CA GLN A 156 15.79 -15.19 8.54
C GLN A 156 16.41 -14.81 7.17
N LYS A 157 15.64 -14.81 6.08
CA LYS A 157 16.09 -14.22 4.81
C LYS A 157 15.67 -12.75 4.81
N PHE A 158 16.50 -11.85 4.28
CA PHE A 158 16.05 -10.46 4.07
C PHE A 158 14.99 -10.43 2.95
N PRO A 159 13.90 -9.66 3.08
CA PRO A 159 12.84 -9.61 2.07
C PRO A 159 13.34 -9.22 0.68
N ASP A 160 12.71 -9.79 -0.34
CA ASP A 160 12.95 -9.36 -1.72
C ASP A 160 12.24 -8.01 -1.96
N LEU A 161 12.99 -7.01 -2.42
CA LEU A 161 12.50 -5.66 -2.66
C LEU A 161 12.10 -5.52 -4.13
N LEU A 162 10.83 -5.19 -4.40
CA LEU A 162 10.30 -5.15 -5.76
C LEU A 162 9.65 -3.80 -6.08
N GLU A 163 10.06 -3.24 -7.22
CA GLU A 163 9.40 -2.08 -7.81
C GLU A 163 8.10 -2.52 -8.50
N MET A 164 7.00 -1.85 -8.15
CA MET A 164 5.70 -2.02 -8.78
C MET A 164 5.39 -0.86 -9.71
N SER A 165 5.28 -1.15 -11.01
CA SER A 165 4.85 -0.18 -12.02
C SER A 165 3.33 -0.06 -12.01
N PRO A 166 2.75 1.11 -11.67
CA PRO A 166 1.29 1.19 -11.61
C PRO A 166 0.65 1.11 -13.01
N ARG A 167 1.44 1.23 -14.10
CA ARG A 167 0.96 0.94 -15.47
C ARG A 167 0.79 -0.57 -15.68
N ARG A 168 1.74 -1.38 -15.18
CA ARG A 168 1.65 -2.85 -15.29
C ARG A 168 0.46 -3.37 -14.49
N VAL A 169 0.26 -2.85 -13.27
CA VAL A 169 -0.92 -3.17 -12.45
C VAL A 169 -2.20 -2.80 -13.20
N GLY A 170 -2.31 -1.58 -13.73
CA GLY A 170 -3.52 -1.18 -14.47
C GLY A 170 -3.78 -2.00 -15.73
N MET A 171 -2.73 -2.32 -16.51
CA MET A 171 -2.86 -3.12 -17.73
C MET A 171 -3.26 -4.56 -17.45
N PHE A 172 -2.79 -5.13 -16.33
CA PHE A 172 -3.21 -6.47 -15.89
C PHE A 172 -4.73 -6.55 -15.72
N TRP A 173 -5.35 -5.53 -15.12
CA TRP A 173 -6.80 -5.50 -14.92
C TRP A 173 -7.58 -5.07 -16.17
N LEU A 174 -7.05 -4.17 -17.00
CA LEU A 174 -7.72 -3.74 -18.24
C LEU A 174 -7.79 -4.83 -19.32
N ALA A 175 -6.80 -5.73 -19.34
CA ALA A 175 -6.76 -6.84 -20.29
C ALA A 175 -7.80 -7.93 -20.00
N ARG A 176 -8.55 -7.79 -18.90
CA ARG A 176 -9.54 -8.77 -18.46
C ARG A 176 -10.95 -8.40 -18.92
N GLU A 177 -11.75 -9.41 -19.23
CA GLU A 177 -13.16 -9.26 -19.57
C GLU A 177 -14.06 -9.18 -18.33
N ASP A 178 -13.63 -9.77 -17.21
CA ASP A 178 -14.30 -9.73 -15.92
C ASP A 178 -13.85 -8.51 -15.11
N PHE A 179 -14.77 -7.58 -14.89
CA PHE A 179 -14.43 -6.31 -14.22
C PHE A 179 -14.34 -6.43 -12.68
N PHE A 180 -14.95 -7.47 -12.10
CA PHE A 180 -14.95 -7.76 -10.65
C PHE A 180 -14.82 -9.26 -10.37
N PRO A 181 -13.66 -9.87 -10.64
CA PRO A 181 -13.45 -11.28 -10.35
C PRO A 181 -13.06 -11.51 -8.88
N THR A 182 -13.40 -12.67 -8.33
CA THR A 182 -12.79 -13.14 -7.09
C THR A 182 -11.30 -13.43 -7.35
N PRO A 183 -10.40 -13.29 -6.35
CA PRO A 183 -8.99 -13.65 -6.53
C PRO A 183 -8.79 -15.09 -7.02
N ALA A 184 -9.62 -16.03 -6.55
CA ALA A 184 -9.62 -17.42 -7.03
C ALA A 184 -10.06 -17.53 -8.50
N ASP A 185 -11.13 -16.85 -8.92
CA ASP A 185 -11.61 -16.85 -10.31
C ASP A 185 -10.58 -16.24 -11.25
N VAL A 186 -9.86 -15.19 -10.78
CA VAL A 186 -8.74 -14.61 -11.53
C VAL A 186 -7.71 -15.67 -11.85
N ALA A 187 -7.33 -16.42 -10.83
CA ALA A 187 -6.35 -17.48 -10.94
C ALA A 187 -6.83 -18.53 -11.95
N THR A 188 -8.05 -19.04 -11.82
CA THR A 188 -8.57 -20.13 -12.64
C THR A 188 -8.76 -19.73 -14.11
N SER A 189 -9.30 -18.53 -14.38
CA SER A 189 -9.65 -18.04 -15.73
C SER A 189 -8.45 -17.99 -16.70
N LEU A 190 -7.23 -17.77 -16.19
CA LEU A 190 -6.00 -17.69 -16.99
C LEU A 190 -5.57 -19.02 -17.62
N THR A 191 -6.19 -20.14 -17.24
CA THR A 191 -5.89 -21.48 -17.77
C THR A 191 -6.84 -21.91 -18.89
N SER A 192 -8.02 -21.29 -18.97
CA SER A 192 -9.01 -21.63 -19.98
C SER A 192 -8.58 -21.07 -21.34
N PRO A 193 -8.49 -21.89 -22.41
CA PRO A 193 -8.31 -21.39 -23.76
C PRO A 193 -9.57 -20.64 -24.17
N LYS A 194 -9.68 -19.38 -23.78
CA LYS A 194 -10.67 -18.48 -24.35
C LYS A 194 -10.20 -18.09 -25.75
N GLU A 195 -11.14 -18.04 -26.69
CA GLU A 195 -10.91 -17.35 -27.96
C GLU A 195 -10.31 -15.99 -27.63
N VAL A 196 -9.07 -15.76 -28.08
CA VAL A 196 -8.42 -14.48 -27.94
C VAL A 196 -9.25 -13.52 -28.78
N VAL A 197 -10.23 -12.85 -28.16
CA VAL A 197 -10.77 -11.63 -28.72
C VAL A 197 -9.56 -10.72 -28.82
N GLN A 198 -9.08 -10.52 -30.05
CA GLN A 198 -7.98 -9.64 -30.37
C GLN A 198 -8.42 -8.21 -30.09
N THR A 199 -8.54 -7.86 -28.81
CA THR A 199 -8.54 -6.48 -28.38
C THR A 199 -7.15 -5.98 -28.70
N THR A 200 -7.06 -5.21 -29.80
CA THR A 200 -5.78 -4.70 -30.26
C THR A 200 -5.12 -3.94 -29.12
N GLU A 201 -3.81 -4.11 -28.94
CA GLU A 201 -3.03 -3.43 -27.91
C GLU A 201 -3.28 -1.90 -27.93
N SER A 202 -3.66 -1.35 -29.10
CA SER A 202 -4.08 0.04 -29.31
C SER A 202 -5.40 0.45 -28.65
N GLU A 203 -6.37 -0.45 -28.48
CA GLU A 203 -7.64 -0.16 -27.81
C GLU A 203 -7.52 -0.20 -26.29
N LEU A 204 -6.77 -1.17 -25.77
CA LEU A 204 -6.43 -1.24 -24.34
C LEU A 204 -5.57 -0.04 -23.90
N LYS A 205 -4.69 0.46 -24.78
CA LYS A 205 -3.92 1.70 -24.54
C LYS A 205 -4.79 2.95 -24.40
N LYS A 206 -6.04 2.94 -24.89
CA LYS A 206 -6.99 4.07 -24.77
C LYS A 206 -7.85 3.99 -23.50
N ARG A 207 -8.03 2.79 -22.93
CA ARG A 207 -8.72 2.61 -21.64
C ARG A 207 -7.74 2.87 -20.49
N SER A 208 -8.25 3.45 -19.42
CA SER A 208 -7.49 3.68 -18.19
C SER A 208 -8.16 2.94 -17.05
N PHE A 209 -7.37 2.29 -16.20
CA PHE A 209 -7.84 1.73 -14.94
C PHE A 209 -7.89 2.88 -13.93
N GLU A 210 -9.06 3.49 -13.81
CA GLU A 210 -9.26 4.74 -13.11
C GLU A 210 -9.39 4.53 -11.60
N LYS A 211 -9.30 5.65 -10.86
CA LYS A 211 -9.48 5.68 -9.39
C LYS A 211 -10.79 5.00 -8.94
N LYS A 212 -11.87 5.17 -9.70
CA LYS A 212 -13.18 4.58 -9.36
C LYS A 212 -13.15 3.05 -9.48
N ASP A 213 -12.48 2.55 -10.52
CA ASP A 213 -12.40 1.12 -10.81
C ASP A 213 -11.63 0.40 -9.71
N LYS A 214 -10.50 0.98 -9.28
CA LYS A 214 -9.69 0.46 -8.18
C LYS A 214 -10.45 0.39 -6.87
N ILE A 215 -11.15 1.48 -6.52
CA ILE A 215 -11.97 1.52 -5.29
C ILE A 215 -13.10 0.49 -5.39
N ALA A 216 -13.76 0.38 -6.53
CA ALA A 216 -14.83 -0.59 -6.73
C ALA A 216 -14.32 -2.03 -6.61
N LEU A 217 -13.16 -2.33 -7.19
CA LEU A 217 -12.51 -3.64 -7.13
C LEU A 217 -12.10 -3.99 -5.69
N ALA A 218 -11.43 -3.07 -4.99
CA ALA A 218 -11.07 -3.26 -3.58
C ALA A 218 -12.31 -3.48 -2.70
N ARG A 219 -13.38 -2.71 -2.90
CA ARG A 219 -14.65 -2.91 -2.17
C ARG A 219 -15.27 -4.26 -2.45
N HIS A 220 -15.24 -4.70 -3.71
CA HIS A 220 -15.77 -6.00 -4.07
C HIS A 220 -15.06 -7.11 -3.29
N TRP A 221 -13.72 -7.15 -3.29
CA TRP A 221 -12.99 -8.16 -2.52
C TRP A 221 -13.23 -8.06 -1.01
N LEU A 222 -13.24 -6.85 -0.45
CA LEU A 222 -13.53 -6.65 0.97
C LEU A 222 -14.99 -6.97 1.34
N SER A 223 -15.91 -6.99 0.37
CA SER A 223 -17.27 -7.47 0.59
C SER A 223 -17.35 -9.00 0.53
N LEU A 224 -16.53 -9.62 -0.34
CA LEU A 224 -16.43 -11.07 -0.47
C LEU A 224 -15.79 -11.70 0.76
N SER A 225 -14.92 -10.99 1.48
CA SER A 225 -14.34 -11.49 2.72
C SER A 225 -15.35 -11.80 3.82
N MET A 226 -16.62 -11.42 3.63
CA MET A 226 -17.73 -11.75 4.53
C MET A 226 -18.46 -13.04 4.12
N THR A 227 -18.19 -13.56 2.92
CA THR A 227 -18.94 -14.66 2.29
C THR A 227 -18.07 -15.79 1.74
N THR A 228 -16.78 -15.56 1.53
CA THR A 228 -15.83 -16.49 0.91
C THR A 228 -14.50 -16.48 1.65
N ASP A 229 -13.78 -17.60 1.66
CA ASP A 229 -12.44 -17.72 2.27
C ASP A 229 -11.28 -17.30 1.33
N ASP A 230 -11.60 -16.81 0.12
CA ASP A 230 -10.61 -16.35 -0.87
C ASP A 230 -9.83 -15.11 -0.41
N LEU A 231 -10.47 -14.24 0.38
CA LEU A 231 -9.84 -13.12 1.06
C LEU A 231 -10.41 -13.05 2.47
N THR A 232 -9.58 -13.29 3.47
CA THR A 232 -9.94 -13.08 4.87
C THR A 232 -9.32 -11.78 5.38
N VAL A 233 -9.91 -11.21 6.43
CA VAL A 233 -9.47 -9.94 7.01
C VAL A 233 -9.42 -10.08 8.53
N ASP A 234 -8.35 -9.60 9.14
CA ASP A 234 -8.24 -9.58 10.60
C ASP A 234 -9.35 -8.76 11.24
N ALA A 235 -9.86 -9.24 12.38
CA ALA A 235 -11.03 -8.67 13.05
C ALA A 235 -10.82 -7.19 13.47
N ASN A 236 -9.58 -6.79 13.79
CA ASN A 236 -9.23 -5.41 14.15
C ASN A 236 -9.42 -4.43 12.97
N LEU A 237 -9.38 -4.90 11.72
CA LEU A 237 -9.60 -4.09 10.52
C LEU A 237 -11.09 -3.93 10.19
N GLY A 238 -11.99 -4.67 10.86
CA GLY A 238 -13.43 -4.66 10.62
C GLY A 238 -14.06 -3.26 10.54
N PRO A 239 -13.82 -2.34 11.50
CA PRO A 239 -14.35 -0.97 11.43
C PRO A 239 -13.84 -0.19 10.23
N MET A 240 -12.56 -0.37 9.85
CA MET A 240 -11.97 0.28 8.69
C MET A 240 -12.58 -0.24 7.38
N VAL A 241 -12.72 -1.56 7.26
CA VAL A 241 -13.36 -2.19 6.11
C VAL A 241 -14.81 -1.74 5.97
N ALA A 242 -15.58 -1.74 7.06
CA ALA A 242 -16.96 -1.27 7.06
C ALA A 242 -17.04 0.20 6.61
N SER A 243 -16.16 1.07 7.11
CA SER A 243 -16.08 2.46 6.69
C SER A 243 -15.76 2.59 5.19
N PHE A 244 -14.79 1.83 4.69
CA PHE A 244 -14.36 1.85 3.29
C PHE A 244 -15.47 1.38 2.32
N CYS A 245 -16.20 0.34 2.71
CA CYS A 245 -17.29 -0.25 1.93
C CYS A 245 -18.61 0.52 2.04
N SER A 246 -18.75 1.41 3.02
CA SER A 246 -19.98 2.19 3.21
C SER A 246 -20.34 3.01 1.94
N PRO A 247 -21.62 3.00 1.51
CA PRO A 247 -22.06 3.86 0.43
C PRO A 247 -21.92 5.32 0.89
N LYS A 248 -21.27 6.17 0.09
CA LYS A 248 -21.25 7.61 0.35
C LYS A 248 -22.69 8.12 0.29
N SER A 249 -23.28 8.50 1.43
CA SER A 249 -24.51 9.28 1.41
C SER A 249 -24.19 10.56 0.65
N ARG A 250 -24.85 10.75 -0.49
CA ARG A 250 -24.86 12.07 -1.12
C ARG A 250 -25.63 12.94 -0.15
N ALA A 251 -24.92 13.70 0.68
CA ALA A 251 -25.50 14.86 1.33
C ALA A 251 -26.05 15.74 0.20
N SER A 252 -27.35 15.61 -0.03
CA SER A 252 -28.10 16.46 -0.96
C SER A 252 -27.87 17.87 -0.46
N ARG A 253 -27.10 18.66 -1.23
CA ARG A 253 -26.97 20.10 -1.06
C ARG A 253 -28.32 20.74 -1.43
N ARG A 254 -29.35 20.51 -0.61
CA ARG A 254 -30.51 21.41 -0.46
C ARG A 254 -30.29 22.12 0.85
N LYS A 255 -29.57 23.24 0.76
CA LYS A 255 -29.40 24.20 1.85
C LYS A 255 -30.78 24.83 2.09
N ASN A 256 -31.59 24.24 2.98
CA ASN A 256 -32.62 25.01 3.66
C ASN A 256 -31.92 25.82 4.75
N LYS A 257 -32.24 27.10 4.78
CA LYS A 257 -31.50 28.15 5.50
C LYS A 257 -32.15 28.44 6.86
N ASP A 258 -32.72 27.44 7.52
CA ASP A 258 -33.42 27.63 8.80
C ASP A 258 -33.39 26.31 9.57
N ASP A 259 -32.27 25.99 10.21
CA ASP A 259 -32.25 25.19 11.43
C ASP A 259 -30.84 25.25 12.03
N GLU A 260 -30.67 26.10 13.03
CA GLU A 260 -29.53 26.10 13.93
C GLU A 260 -29.75 25.01 14.97
N HIS A 261 -29.37 23.78 14.63
CA HIS A 261 -29.18 22.72 15.62
C HIS A 261 -27.74 22.22 15.55
N GLU A 262 -27.07 22.27 16.70
CA GLU A 262 -25.68 21.90 16.91
C GLU A 262 -25.36 20.51 16.37
N GLU A 263 -24.55 20.45 15.31
CA GLU A 263 -23.85 19.23 14.91
C GLU A 263 -22.72 18.99 15.92
N VAL A 264 -22.99 18.12 16.89
CA VAL A 264 -21.96 17.50 17.72
C VAL A 264 -21.36 16.32 16.93
N ASP A 265 -20.03 16.32 16.81
CA ASP A 265 -19.15 15.25 16.32
C ASP A 265 -19.32 14.72 14.89
N GLY A 266 -18.56 15.29 13.95
CA GLY A 266 -18.43 14.78 12.57
C GLY A 266 -17.07 15.00 11.89
N ALA A 267 -16.02 15.33 12.66
CA ALA A 267 -14.70 15.60 12.10
C ALA A 267 -14.04 14.34 11.47
N ASP A 268 -14.26 13.16 12.06
CA ASP A 268 -13.59 11.92 11.63
C ASP A 268 -14.17 11.28 10.37
N THR A 269 -15.48 11.33 10.15
CA THR A 269 -16.13 10.72 8.99
C THR A 269 -15.95 11.52 7.69
N SER A 270 -15.84 12.85 7.78
CA SER A 270 -15.57 13.69 6.60
C SER A 270 -14.14 13.54 6.08
N ALA A 271 -13.18 13.30 6.98
CA ALA A 271 -11.78 13.04 6.65
C ALA A 271 -11.60 11.71 5.89
N LEU A 272 -12.41 10.70 6.18
CA LEU A 272 -12.37 9.38 5.52
C LEU A 272 -12.93 9.42 4.09
N SER A 273 -13.93 10.25 3.80
CA SER A 273 -14.63 10.28 2.51
C SER A 273 -13.75 10.69 1.32
N GLY A 274 -12.71 11.51 1.51
CA GLY A 274 -11.81 11.97 0.45
C GLY A 274 -10.59 11.07 0.19
N LYS A 275 -10.31 10.10 1.07
CA LYS A 275 -8.95 9.58 1.34
C LYS A 275 -8.77 8.08 1.11
N LEU A 276 -9.75 7.44 0.44
CA LEU A 276 -9.84 5.98 0.28
C LEU A 276 -9.04 5.41 -0.90
N ASP A 277 -8.64 6.23 -1.88
CA ASP A 277 -7.93 5.72 -3.06
C ASP A 277 -6.55 5.18 -2.76
N ASP A 278 -5.79 5.83 -1.87
CA ASP A 278 -4.46 5.35 -1.50
C ASP A 278 -4.53 3.94 -0.87
N LEU A 279 -5.60 3.68 -0.08
CA LEU A 279 -5.89 2.38 0.52
C LEU A 279 -6.32 1.34 -0.52
N ALA A 280 -7.12 1.74 -1.51
CA ALA A 280 -7.47 0.87 -2.63
C ALA A 280 -6.23 0.53 -3.48
N ASP A 281 -5.36 1.52 -3.73
CA ASP A 281 -4.15 1.37 -4.54
C ASP A 281 -3.20 0.33 -3.94
N CYS A 282 -2.92 0.39 -2.63
CA CYS A 282 -2.02 -0.58 -2.00
C CYS A 282 -2.59 -2.00 -1.98
N LEU A 283 -3.89 -2.17 -1.68
CA LEU A 283 -4.55 -3.48 -1.69
C LEU A 283 -4.57 -4.08 -3.10
N VAL A 284 -4.98 -3.31 -4.11
CA VAL A 284 -4.99 -3.76 -5.51
C VAL A 284 -3.60 -4.14 -5.97
N GLN A 285 -2.56 -3.38 -5.59
CA GLN A 285 -1.18 -3.73 -5.90
C GLN A 285 -0.77 -5.07 -5.27
N ALA A 286 -1.07 -5.30 -4.00
CA ALA A 286 -0.71 -6.52 -3.28
C ALA A 286 -1.40 -7.75 -3.87
N VAL A 287 -2.73 -7.68 -4.10
CA VAL A 287 -3.50 -8.77 -4.73
C VAL A 287 -3.00 -9.03 -6.15
N THR A 288 -2.65 -7.99 -6.92
CA THR A 288 -2.09 -8.17 -8.26
C THR A 288 -0.77 -8.95 -8.23
N PHE A 289 0.11 -8.63 -7.28
CA PHE A 289 1.39 -9.34 -7.13
C PHE A 289 1.19 -10.80 -6.74
N ALA A 290 0.30 -11.07 -5.77
CA ALA A 290 -0.10 -12.41 -5.37
C ALA A 290 -0.51 -13.28 -6.57
N LEU A 291 -1.37 -12.72 -7.43
CA LEU A 291 -1.82 -13.40 -8.65
C LEU A 291 -0.69 -13.62 -9.67
N TRP A 292 0.26 -12.69 -9.78
CA TRP A 292 1.45 -12.87 -10.63
C TRP A 292 2.34 -14.00 -10.13
N GLU A 293 2.56 -14.12 -8.82
CA GLU A 293 3.36 -15.20 -8.25
C GLU A 293 2.70 -16.56 -8.44
N GLN A 294 1.39 -16.66 -8.25
CA GLN A 294 0.65 -17.89 -8.54
C GLN A 294 0.78 -18.29 -10.02
N ASN A 295 0.64 -17.34 -10.95
CA ASN A 295 0.83 -17.61 -12.37
C ASN A 295 2.26 -18.06 -12.68
N ARG A 296 3.26 -17.47 -12.03
CA ARG A 296 4.66 -17.86 -12.18
C ARG A 296 4.88 -19.31 -11.75
N THR A 297 4.33 -19.70 -10.60
CA THR A 297 4.37 -21.09 -10.11
C THR A 297 3.74 -22.05 -11.11
N ARG A 298 2.54 -21.74 -11.61
CA ARG A 298 1.86 -22.59 -12.60
C ARG A 298 2.63 -22.74 -13.91
N VAL A 299 3.18 -21.66 -14.45
CA VAL A 299 3.99 -21.71 -15.68
C VAL A 299 5.23 -22.57 -15.45
N ARG A 300 5.90 -22.43 -14.30
CA ARG A 300 7.05 -23.25 -13.92
C ARG A 300 6.66 -24.73 -13.88
N ASP A 301 5.55 -25.06 -13.23
CA ASP A 301 5.10 -26.44 -13.05
C ASP A 301 4.66 -27.06 -14.39
N HIS A 302 4.00 -26.28 -15.25
CA HIS A 302 3.67 -26.70 -16.61
C HIS A 302 4.92 -27.01 -17.43
N VAL A 303 5.91 -26.10 -17.44
CA VAL A 303 7.19 -26.30 -18.15
C VAL A 303 7.92 -27.53 -17.61
N ALA A 304 7.94 -27.73 -16.28
CA ALA A 304 8.56 -28.89 -15.66
C ALA A 304 7.86 -30.21 -16.03
N SER A 305 6.53 -30.21 -16.21
CA SER A 305 5.79 -31.41 -16.63
C SER A 305 6.01 -31.82 -18.09
N GLN A 306 6.55 -30.91 -18.92
CA GLN A 306 6.84 -31.15 -20.34
C GLN A 306 8.30 -31.54 -20.61
N ALA A 307 9.17 -31.48 -19.60
CA ALA A 307 10.61 -31.79 -19.68
C ALA A 307 10.89 -33.21 -19.17
#